data_AF-A0A352NVW1-F1
#
_entry.id   AF-A0A352NVW1-F1
#
_cell.length_a   1.000
_cell.length_b   1.000
_cell.length_c   1.000
_cell.angle_alpha   90.00
_cell.angle_beta   90.00
_cell.angle_gamma   90.00
#
_symmetry.space_group_name_H-M   'P 1'
#
loop_
_entity.id
_entity.type
_entity.pdbx_description
1 polymer ?
#
loop_
_entity_poly.entity_id
_entity_poly.type
_entity_poly.pdbx_seq_one_letter_code
_entity_poly.pdbx_strand_id
1 'polypeptide(L)' 'YHIKKALDILATRQVDGSEFITGEYPLSKTIDALESIGRQEGIKYAIIP' A
#
# COMPACT_ATOMS: atom_id res chain seq x y z
N TYR A 1 18.51 2.22 -10.61
CA TYR A 1 17.83 2.63 -11.87
C TYR A 1 16.31 2.42 -11.80
N HIS A 2 15.81 1.20 -11.54
CA HIS A 2 14.37 0.90 -11.55
C HIS A 2 13.54 1.65 -10.49
N ILE A 3 14.05 1.81 -9.26
CA ILE A 3 13.33 2.57 -8.21
C ILE A 3 13.11 4.02 -8.62
N LYS A 4 14.14 4.69 -9.18
CA LYS A 4 14.01 6.06 -9.68
C LYS A 4 12.92 6.16 -10.76
N LYS A 5 12.93 5.25 -11.73
CA LYS A 5 11.91 5.19 -12.78
C LYS A 5 10.49 4.96 -12.21
N ALA A 6 10.35 4.07 -11.22
CA ALA A 6 9.06 3.81 -10.57
C ALA A 6 8.54 5.05 -9.82
N LEU A 7 9.42 5.76 -9.11
CA LEU A 7 9.07 7.01 -8.45
C LEU A 7 8.68 8.10 -9.46
N ASP A 8 9.39 8.22 -10.58
CA ASP A 8 9.05 9.18 -11.65
C ASP A 8 7.66 8.90 -12.22
N ILE A 9 7.30 7.62 -12.43
CA ILE A 9 5.97 7.21 -12.91
C ILE A 9 4.87 7.60 -11.91
N LEU A 10 5.08 7.34 -10.61
CA LEU A 10 4.14 7.71 -9.56
C LEU A 10 4.02 9.24 -9.42
N ALA A 11 5.14 9.95 -9.42
CA ALA A 11 5.19 11.41 -9.25
C ALA A 11 4.53 12.15 -10.42
N THR A 12 4.63 11.61 -11.63
CA THR A 12 3.98 12.17 -12.83
C THR A 12 2.54 11.69 -13.02
N ARG A 13 1.99 10.91 -12.07
CA ARG A 13 0.64 10.33 -12.13
C ARG A 13 0.38 9.51 -13.40
N GLN A 14 1.43 8.93 -13.99
CA GLN A 14 1.26 7.94 -15.07
C GLN A 14 0.64 6.65 -14.52
N VAL A 15 0.85 6.37 -13.23
CA VAL A 15 0.16 5.34 -12.46
C VAL A 15 -0.24 5.97 -11.13
N ASP A 16 -1.49 5.76 -10.71
CA ASP A 16 -1.95 6.11 -9.39
C ASP A 16 -1.63 4.97 -8.41
N GLY A 17 -0.67 5.19 -7.51
CA GLY A 17 -0.28 4.21 -6.51
C GLY A 17 -1.36 3.90 -5.47
N SER A 18 -2.33 4.81 -5.30
CA SER A 18 -3.41 4.65 -4.32
C SER A 18 -4.38 3.52 -4.69
N GLU A 19 -4.51 3.20 -5.98
CA GLU A 19 -5.34 2.09 -6.47
C GLU A 19 -4.88 0.72 -5.93
N PHE A 20 -3.62 0.60 -5.51
CA PHE A 20 -3.07 -0.62 -4.93
C PHE A 20 -3.28 -0.71 -3.42
N ILE A 21 -3.76 0.34 -2.77
CA ILE A 21 -4.04 0.37 -1.32
C ILE A 21 -5.51 0.06 -1.10
N THR A 22 -5.79 -1.10 -0.51
CA THR A 22 -7.14 -1.57 -0.21
C THR A 22 -7.71 -0.98 1.07
N GLY A 23 -6.86 -0.52 1.98
CA GLY A 23 -7.31 0.14 3.20
C GLY A 23 -6.16 0.59 4.08
N GLU A 24 -6.52 1.20 5.20
CA GLU A 24 -5.58 1.77 6.17
C GLU A 24 -5.82 1.17 7.55
N TYR A 25 -4.73 0.91 8.27
CA TYR A 25 -4.76 0.48 9.66
C TYR A 25 -3.89 1.43 10.49
N PRO A 26 -4.29 1.77 11.72
CA PRO A 26 -3.38 2.44 12.64
C PRO A 26 -2.23 1.50 13.03
N LEU A 27 -1.08 2.06 13.43
CA LEU A 27 0.10 1.30 13.84
C LEU A 27 -0.22 0.27 14.95
N SER A 28 -1.11 0.63 15.87
CA SER A 28 -1.59 -0.26 16.95
C SER A 28 -2.30 -1.52 16.47
N LYS A 29 -2.78 -1.54 15.22
CA LYS A 29 -3.50 -2.66 14.59
C LYS A 29 -2.72 -3.31 13.46
N THR A 30 -1.39 -3.24 13.51
CA THR A 30 -0.53 -3.88 12.49
C THR A 30 -0.81 -5.39 12.38
N ILE A 31 -1.13 -6.07 13.50
CA ILE A 31 -1.47 -7.51 13.48
C ILE A 31 -2.75 -7.76 12.68
N ASP A 32 -3.82 -7.00 12.94
CA ASP A 32 -5.08 -7.11 12.21
C ASP A 32 -4.87 -6.92 10.69
N ALA A 33 -4.01 -5.96 10.31
CA ALA A 33 -3.63 -5.73 8.92
C ALA A 33 -2.92 -6.95 8.30
N LEU A 34 -1.98 -7.56 9.03
CA LEU A 34 -1.26 -8.77 8.58
C LEU A 34 -2.20 -9.96 8.42
N GLU A 35 -3.12 -10.16 9.36
CA GLU A 35 -4.11 -11.24 9.25
C GLU A 35 -5.04 -11.04 8.05
N SER A 36 -5.46 -9.79 7.78
CA SER A 36 -6.32 -9.45 6.64
C SER A 36 -5.62 -9.72 5.30
N ILE A 37 -4.30 -9.50 5.22
CA ILE A 37 -3.47 -9.95 4.07
C ILE A 37 -3.45 -11.48 3.98
N GLY A 38 -3.25 -12.17 5.11
CA GLY A 38 -3.24 -13.63 5.18
C GLY A 38 -4.56 -14.26 4.71
N ARG A 39 -5.69 -13.60 4.95
CA ARG A 39 -7.02 -14.00 4.49
C ARG A 39 -7.35 -13.54 3.06
N GLN A 40 -6.43 -12.87 2.37
CA GLN A 40 -6.61 -12.33 1.01
C GLN A 40 -7.77 -11.33 0.89
N GLU A 41 -8.04 -10.56 1.95
CA GLU A 41 -9.14 -9.59 1.98
C GLU A 41 -8.81 -8.28 1.23
N GLY A 42 -7.56 -8.12 0.77
CA GLY A 42 -7.10 -6.96 0.02
C GLY A 42 -5.74 -7.16 -0.66
N ILE A 43 -5.30 -6.13 -1.40
CA ILE A 43 -4.06 -6.09 -2.18
C ILE A 43 -2.89 -5.62 -1.29
N LYS A 44 -3.06 -4.47 -0.64
CA LYS A 44 -2.08 -3.87 0.27
C LYS A 44 -2.80 -2.98 1.27
N TYR A 45 -2.31 -2.96 2.51
CA TYR A 45 -2.79 -2.03 3.53
C TYR A 45 -1.68 -1.04 3.89
N ALA A 46 -2.04 0.23 4.06
CA ALA A 46 -1.15 1.25 4.59
C ALA A 46 -1.24 1.27 6.11
N ILE A 47 -0.09 1.33 6.79
CA ILE A 47 -0.02 1.51 8.23
C ILE A 47 0.25 2.97 8.52
N ILE A 48 -0.69 3.62 9.21
CA ILE A 48 -0.65 5.04 9.54
C ILE A 48 -0.27 5.19 11.02
N PRO A 49 0.57 6.18 11.39
CA PRO A 49 1.00 6.41 12.79
C PRO A 49 -0.17 6.58 13.76
#